data_AF-A0A3D1BWQ9-F1
#
_entry.id   AF-A0A3D1BWQ9-F1
#
_cell.length_a   1.000
_cell.length_b   1.000
_cell.length_c   1.000
_cell.angle_alpha   90.00
_cell.angle_beta   90.00
_cell.angle_gamma   90.00
#
_symmetry.space_group_name_H-M   'P 1'
#
loop_
_entity.id
_entity.type
_entity.pdbx_description
1 polymer ?
#
loop_
_entity_poly.entity_id
_entity_poly.type
_entity_poly.pdbx_seq_one_letter_code
_entity_poly.pdbx_strand_id
1 'polypeptide(L)'
;MTKAIFKHDVDLKILRVRYPGMLTKEEIIAHYNELRTNKNFHRNIRILIDCKDSTFTVKPDEVDELVEVACKAAMEYNTLKEAILVSDPYETVIVTLF
;
A
#
# COMPACT_ATOMS: atom_id res chain seq x y z
N MET A 1 14.21 -2.16 10.59
CA MET A 1 12.84 -2.48 10.17
C MET A 1 11.93 -1.41 10.72
N THR A 2 11.35 -0.58 9.87
CA THR A 2 10.47 0.50 10.32
C THR A 2 9.04 0.05 10.12
N LYS A 3 8.29 -0.07 11.21
CA LYS A 3 6.93 -0.64 11.14
C LYS A 3 5.97 0.38 10.53
N ALA A 4 5.14 -0.08 9.59
CA ALA A 4 4.02 0.69 9.05
C ALA A 4 3.09 1.18 10.16
N ILE A 5 2.66 2.44 10.06
CA ILE A 5 1.74 3.06 11.02
C ILE A 5 0.36 3.15 10.37
N PHE A 6 -0.60 2.38 10.89
CA PHE A 6 -1.98 2.36 10.41
C PHE A 6 -2.87 3.24 11.28
N LYS A 7 -3.64 4.13 10.67
CA LYS A 7 -4.66 4.94 11.33
C LYS A 7 -5.95 4.92 10.52
N HIS A 8 -7.02 4.42 11.13
CA HIS A 8 -8.35 4.39 10.51
C HIS A 8 -9.12 5.67 10.81
N ASP A 9 -9.54 6.37 9.77
CA ASP A 9 -10.44 7.52 9.84
C ASP A 9 -11.85 7.02 9.54
N VAL A 10 -12.62 6.75 10.60
CA VAL A 10 -13.93 6.08 10.50
C VAL A 10 -14.94 6.97 9.76
N ASP A 11 -14.89 8.28 9.99
CA ASP A 11 -15.83 9.24 9.41
C ASP A 11 -15.61 9.38 7.90
N LEU A 12 -14.35 9.48 7.48
CA LEU A 12 -14.01 9.58 6.06
C LEU A 12 -13.93 8.23 5.35
N LYS A 13 -13.96 7.12 6.12
CA LYS A 13 -13.71 5.74 5.65
C LYS A 13 -12.39 5.62 4.91
N ILE A 14 -11.36 6.26 5.47
CA ILE A 14 -10.00 6.27 4.90
C ILE A 14 -9.06 5.54 5.85
N LEU A 15 -8.37 4.52 5.34
CA LEU A 15 -7.21 3.96 5.99
C LEU A 15 -5.99 4.79 5.64
N ARG A 16 -5.38 5.45 6.63
CA ARG A 16 -4.11 6.15 6.45
C ARG A 16 -2.98 5.24 6.86
N VAL A 17 -1.98 5.08 6.01
CA VAL A 17 -0.79 4.28 6.28
C VAL A 17 0.44 5.15 6.08
N ARG A 18 1.37 5.14 7.03
CA ARG A 18 2.64 5.88 6.91
C ARG A 18 3.82 4.91 6.99
N TYR A 19 4.78 5.08 6.08
CA TYR A 19 6.03 4.34 6.02
C TYR A 19 7.23 5.28 6.23
N PRO A 20 7.75 5.45 7.46
CA PRO A 20 8.99 6.20 7.63
C PRO A 20 10.21 5.36 7.27
N GLY A 21 11.19 5.94 6.59
CA GLY A 21 12.49 5.31 6.33
C GLY A 21 12.48 4.28 5.19
N MET A 22 13.24 3.20 5.32
CA MET A 22 13.38 2.23 4.22
C MET A 22 12.06 1.47 4.01
N LEU A 23 11.60 1.39 2.76
CA LEU A 23 10.44 0.60 2.34
C LEU A 23 10.90 -0.55 1.45
N THR A 24 10.94 -1.77 2.03
CA THR A 24 11.40 -2.98 1.33
C THR A 24 10.28 -3.75 0.66
N LYS A 25 10.63 -4.72 -0.20
CA LYS A 25 9.68 -5.66 -0.82
C LYS A 25 8.80 -6.34 0.24
N GLU A 26 9.40 -6.83 1.32
CA GLU A 26 8.71 -7.55 2.39
C GLU A 26 7.69 -6.67 3.11
N GLU A 27 7.99 -5.38 3.29
CA GLU A 27 7.08 -4.43 3.91
C GLU A 27 5.86 -4.13 3.02
N ILE A 28 6.07 -4.06 1.70
CA ILE A 28 4.98 -3.93 0.71
C ILE A 28 4.14 -5.22 0.67
N ILE A 29 4.76 -6.39 0.68
CA ILE A 29 4.04 -7.68 0.76
C ILE A 29 3.24 -7.78 2.06
N ALA A 30 3.82 -7.36 3.18
CA ALA A 30 3.15 -7.34 4.47
C ALA A 30 1.94 -6.40 4.46
N HIS A 31 2.05 -5.23 3.83
CA HIS A 31 0.94 -4.30 3.63
C HIS A 31 -0.25 -4.97 2.94
N TYR A 32 -0.03 -5.54 1.77
CA TYR A 32 -1.10 -6.14 0.99
C TYR A 32 -1.66 -7.41 1.64
N ASN A 33 -0.84 -8.18 2.35
CA ASN A 33 -1.34 -9.30 3.14
C ASN A 33 -2.23 -8.85 4.31
N GLU A 34 -1.87 -7.76 5.00
CA GLU A 34 -2.72 -7.15 6.03
C GLU A 34 -4.07 -6.72 5.44
N LEU A 35 -4.06 -6.02 4.29
CA LEU A 35 -5.30 -5.64 3.59
C LEU A 35 -6.14 -6.87 3.20
N ARG A 36 -5.51 -7.93 2.71
CA ARG A 36 -6.20 -9.15 2.26
C ARG A 36 -6.85 -9.91 3.42
N THR A 37 -6.11 -10.04 4.52
CA THR A 37 -6.48 -10.95 5.63
C THR A 37 -7.30 -10.27 6.72
N ASN A 38 -7.12 -8.96 6.94
CA ASN A 38 -7.82 -8.26 8.00
C ASN A 38 -9.30 -8.05 7.63
N LYS A 39 -10.19 -8.75 8.37
CA LYS A 39 -11.64 -8.69 8.13
C LYS A 39 -12.33 -7.46 8.72
N ASN A 40 -11.63 -6.64 9.50
CA ASN A 40 -12.16 -5.43 10.11
C ASN A 40 -12.21 -4.24 9.15
N PHE A 41 -11.47 -4.29 8.03
CA PHE A 41 -11.54 -3.23 7.03
C PHE A 41 -12.82 -3.30 6.20
N HIS A 42 -13.37 -2.13 5.88
CA HIS A 42 -14.52 -2.02 5.00
C HIS A 42 -14.19 -2.55 3.61
N ARG A 43 -15.09 -3.32 3.00
CA ARG A 43 -14.91 -3.86 1.63
C ARG A 43 -15.00 -2.80 0.53
N ASN A 44 -15.43 -1.59 0.87
CA ASN A 44 -15.33 -0.38 0.05
C ASN A 44 -14.32 0.55 0.72
N ILE A 45 -13.03 0.37 0.42
CA ILE A 45 -11.94 1.04 1.12
C ILE A 45 -11.31 2.15 0.28
N ARG A 46 -10.91 3.22 0.97
CA ARG A 46 -10.02 4.24 0.46
C ARG A 46 -8.77 4.23 1.32
N ILE A 47 -7.61 4.20 0.70
CA ILE A 47 -6.33 4.11 1.38
C ILE A 47 -5.47 5.29 0.95
N LEU A 48 -4.90 5.98 1.93
CA LEU A 48 -3.91 7.02 1.71
C LEU A 48 -2.59 6.52 2.28
N ILE A 49 -1.61 6.30 1.42
CA ILE A 49 -0.29 5.82 1.78
C ILE A 49 0.68 7.01 1.74
N ASP A 50 1.26 7.37 2.88
CA ASP A 50 2.27 8.43 3.01
C ASP A 50 3.67 7.83 3.06
N CYS A 51 4.40 8.02 1.96
CA CYS A 51 5.77 7.58 1.74
C CYS A 51 6.75 8.74 1.50
N LYS A 52 6.40 9.98 1.87
CA LYS A 52 7.29 11.15 1.61
C LYS A 52 8.66 11.03 2.27
N ASP A 53 8.69 10.40 3.44
CA ASP A 53 9.92 10.17 4.20
C ASP A 53 10.46 8.74 3.97
N SER A 54 10.01 8.07 2.91
CA SER A 54 10.44 6.73 2.57
C SER A 54 11.61 6.73 1.59
N THR A 55 12.41 5.66 1.63
CA THR A 55 13.34 5.30 0.55
C THR A 55 13.01 3.89 0.07
N PHE A 56 12.70 3.76 -1.21
CA PHE A 56 12.33 2.48 -1.82
C PHE A 56 13.58 1.67 -2.17
N THR A 57 13.62 0.40 -1.80
CA THR A 57 14.73 -0.51 -2.14
C THR A 57 14.30 -1.67 -3.02
N VAL A 58 13.15 -1.53 -3.69
CA VAL A 58 12.58 -2.54 -4.58
C VAL A 58 13.37 -2.59 -5.87
N LYS A 59 13.71 -3.80 -6.30
CA LYS A 59 14.39 -4.02 -7.58
C LYS A 59 13.38 -4.28 -8.71
N PRO A 60 13.72 -3.99 -9.98
CA PRO A 60 12.82 -4.22 -11.10
C PRO A 60 12.33 -5.67 -11.25
N ASP A 61 13.16 -6.67 -10.92
CA ASP A 61 12.83 -8.10 -10.98
C ASP A 61 11.88 -8.56 -9.85
N GLU A 62 11.64 -7.70 -8.85
CA GLU A 62 10.73 -7.97 -7.73
C GLU A 62 9.31 -7.42 -7.99
N VAL A 63 9.14 -6.60 -9.03
CA VAL A 63 7.88 -5.89 -9.31
C VAL A 63 6.73 -6.85 -9.61
N ASP A 64 6.97 -7.92 -10.37
CA ASP A 64 5.93 -8.88 -10.75
C ASP A 64 5.30 -9.58 -9.54
N GLU A 65 6.12 -9.93 -8.56
CA GLU A 65 5.65 -10.52 -7.29
C GLU A 65 4.81 -9.51 -6.49
N LEU A 66 5.24 -8.26 -6.43
CA LEU A 66 4.49 -7.20 -5.74
C LEU A 66 3.13 -6.94 -6.39
N VAL A 67 3.08 -6.92 -7.73
CA VAL A 67 1.84 -6.80 -8.50
C VAL A 67 0.91 -7.98 -8.22
N GLU A 68 1.44 -9.21 -8.21
CA GLU A 68 0.62 -10.40 -7.92
C GLU A 68 -0.03 -10.33 -6.52
N VAL A 69 0.74 -9.93 -5.51
CA VAL A 69 0.24 -9.80 -4.14
C VAL A 69 -0.78 -8.66 -4.03
N ALA A 70 -0.53 -7.51 -4.67
CA ALA A 70 -1.47 -6.39 -4.72
C ALA A 70 -2.80 -6.79 -5.40
N CYS A 71 -2.74 -7.48 -6.54
CA CYS A 71 -3.92 -8.01 -7.23
C CYS A 71 -4.73 -8.96 -6.34
N LYS A 72 -4.08 -9.91 -5.65
CA LYS A 72 -4.75 -10.81 -4.71
C LYS A 72 -5.42 -10.07 -3.56
N ALA A 73 -4.82 -8.99 -3.07
CA ALA A 73 -5.43 -8.15 -2.04
C ALA A 73 -6.65 -7.41 -2.59
N ALA A 74 -6.56 -6.82 -3.79
CA ALA A 74 -7.64 -6.08 -4.42
C ALA A 74 -8.90 -6.94 -4.66
N MET A 75 -8.73 -8.23 -4.98
CA MET A 75 -9.86 -9.16 -5.16
C MET A 75 -10.72 -9.39 -3.89
N GLU A 76 -10.21 -9.06 -2.70
CA GLU A 76 -10.97 -9.16 -1.44
C GLU A 76 -11.86 -7.94 -1.17
N TYR A 77 -11.91 -6.97 -2.08
CA TYR A 77 -12.65 -5.71 -1.93
C TYR A 77 -13.63 -5.50 -3.09
N ASN A 78 -14.81 -4.95 -2.77
CA ASN A 78 -15.76 -4.49 -3.79
C ASN A 78 -15.26 -3.24 -4.49
N THR A 79 -14.55 -2.39 -3.75
CA THR A 79 -13.86 -1.20 -4.27
C THR A 79 -12.65 -0.93 -3.40
N LEU A 80 -11.50 -0.81 -4.04
CA LEU A 80 -10.25 -0.41 -3.43
C LEU A 80 -9.71 0.79 -4.20
N LYS A 81 -9.48 1.91 -3.50
CA LYS A 81 -8.88 3.12 -4.07
C LYS A 81 -7.66 3.47 -3.25
N GLU A 82 -6.50 3.45 -3.89
CA GLU A 82 -5.23 3.81 -3.27
C GLU A 82 -4.75 5.16 -3.81
N ALA A 83 -4.32 6.02 -2.90
CA ALA A 83 -3.56 7.22 -3.22
C ALA A 83 -2.21 7.11 -2.50
N ILE A 84 -1.12 7.21 -3.25
CA ILE A 84 0.23 7.11 -2.72
C ILE A 84 0.86 8.50 -2.81
N LEU A 85 1.33 9.00 -1.67
CA LEU A 85 2.01 10.27 -1.54
C LEU A 85 3.50 10.01 -1.41
N VAL A 86 4.26 10.39 -2.43
CA VAL A 86 5.73 10.31 -2.46
C VAL A 86 6.34 11.70 -2.50
N SER A 87 7.60 11.81 -2.10
CA SER A 87 8.38 13.05 -2.19
C SER A 87 8.95 13.26 -3.59
N ASP A 88 9.41 12.20 -4.25
CA ASP A 88 9.88 12.21 -5.63
C ASP A 88 9.02 11.27 -6.51
N PRO A 89 8.28 11.79 -7.51
CA PRO A 89 7.47 10.96 -8.40
C PRO A 89 8.30 9.96 -9.24
N TYR A 90 9.59 10.22 -9.48
CA TYR A 90 10.46 9.30 -10.22
C TYR A 90 10.80 8.03 -9.43
N GLU A 91 10.61 8.04 -8.10
CA GLU A 91 10.75 6.86 -7.23
C GLU A 91 9.51 5.95 -7.29
N THR A 92 8.44 6.35 -7.98
CA THR A 92 7.20 5.59 -8.06
C THR A 92 7.08 4.86 -9.39
N VAL A 93 6.88 3.54 -9.34
CA VAL A 93 6.37 2.78 -10.47
C VAL A 93 4.86 2.98 -10.53
N ILE A 94 4.38 3.85 -11.41
CA ILE A 94 2.94 4.07 -11.61
C ILE A 94 2.40 3.00 -12.54
N VAL A 95 1.68 2.02 -11.99
CA VAL A 95 0.82 1.13 -12.79
C VAL A 95 -0.60 1.69 -12.75
N THR A 96 -1.09 2.14 -13.91
CA THR A 96 -2.51 2.49 -14.04
C THR A 96 -3.26 1.25 -14.50
N LEU A 97 -4.02 0.61 -13.59
CA LEU A 97 -4.93 -0.48 -13.94
C LEU A 97 -6.30 0.14 -14.26
N PHE A 98 -6.76 -0.03 -15.50
CA PHE A 98 -8.06 0.45 -15.99
C PHE A 98 -9.10 -0.67 -15.97
#